data_AF-A0A948C8X6-F1
#
_entry.id   AF-A0A948C8X6-F1
#
_cell.length_a   1.000
_cell.length_b   1.000
_cell.length_c   1.000
_cell.angle_alpha   90.00
_cell.angle_beta   90.00
_cell.angle_gamma   90.00
#
_symmetry.space_group_name_H-M   'P 1'
#
loop_
_entity.id
_entity.type
_entity.pdbx_description
1 polymer ?
#
loop_
_entity_poly.entity_id
_entity_poly.type
_entity_poly.pdbx_seq_one_letter_code
_entity_poly.pdbx_strand_id
1 'polypeptide(L)'
;MRLKSNPFLSAEQITSVIKIIPSAIPMRLSFERQAIDVVSSGIPQIDAILGVGGFPCGRISEIFGKESSGKTTLALQAAKQVTDKKGLVFYIDGEHALDLGYLEALKLNQELFILDQPSSLEEAYDNMEKFIKETRKLSKDVPL
;
A
#
# COMPACT_ATOMS: atom_id res chain seq x y z
N MET A 1 8.26 0.72 -41.85
CA MET A 1 7.00 0.26 -41.24
C MET A 1 7.06 0.59 -39.75
N ARG A 2 6.33 1.61 -39.28
CA ARG A 2 6.37 2.10 -37.89
C ARG A 2 4.92 2.16 -37.37
N LEU A 3 4.53 1.22 -36.52
CA LEU A 3 3.53 1.33 -35.44
C LEU A 3 3.85 0.16 -34.47
N LYS A 4 4.43 0.42 -33.30
CA LYS A 4 3.80 0.81 -32.02
C LYS A 4 3.10 -0.37 -31.32
N SER A 5 3.73 -0.88 -30.27
CA SER A 5 3.20 -0.82 -28.90
C SER A 5 4.29 -1.23 -27.91
N ASN A 6 4.60 -0.31 -27.00
CA ASN A 6 5.37 -0.62 -25.80
C ASN A 6 4.45 -1.51 -24.94
N PRO A 7 4.88 -2.70 -24.46
CA PRO A 7 4.02 -3.59 -23.68
C PRO A 7 3.72 -3.05 -22.27
N PHE A 8 4.32 -1.92 -21.91
CA PHE A 8 4.10 -1.24 -20.64
C PHE A 8 2.94 -0.27 -20.76
N LEU A 9 2.02 -0.34 -19.80
CA LEU A 9 0.98 0.67 -19.57
C LEU A 9 1.63 2.07 -19.59
N SER A 10 1.02 3.03 -20.29
CA SER A 10 1.52 4.41 -20.29
C SER A 10 1.46 4.98 -18.88
N ALA A 11 2.33 5.95 -18.55
CA ALA A 11 2.34 6.58 -17.23
C ALA A 11 0.94 7.08 -16.82
N GLU A 12 0.16 7.65 -17.77
CA GLU A 12 -1.24 8.06 -17.57
C GLU A 12 -2.16 6.90 -17.12
N GLN A 13 -1.98 5.69 -17.66
CA GLN A 13 -2.78 4.52 -17.29
C GLN A 13 -2.45 4.00 -15.88
N ILE A 14 -1.24 4.25 -15.38
CA ILE A 14 -0.84 3.89 -14.02
C ILE A 14 -1.31 4.98 -13.03
N THR A 15 -1.22 6.26 -13.41
CA THR A 15 -1.72 7.36 -12.56
C THR A 15 -3.25 7.32 -12.43
N SER A 16 -3.97 6.79 -13.42
CA SER A 16 -5.43 6.59 -13.33
C SER A 16 -5.86 5.43 -12.44
N VAL A 17 -4.94 4.76 -11.73
CA VAL A 17 -5.18 3.55 -10.91
C VAL A 17 -4.78 3.75 -9.46
N ILE A 18 -3.86 4.68 -9.16
CA ILE A 18 -3.40 4.96 -7.79
C ILE A 18 -3.69 6.43 -7.46
N LYS A 19 -4.50 6.66 -6.43
CA LYS A 19 -4.85 7.99 -5.95
C LYS A 19 -4.42 8.14 -4.50
N ILE A 20 -3.58 9.15 -4.24
CA ILE A 20 -3.26 9.57 -2.88
C ILE A 20 -4.41 10.47 -2.41
N ILE A 21 -5.06 10.13 -1.29
CA ILE A 21 -6.13 10.95 -0.75
C ILE A 21 -5.51 12.15 0.00
N PRO A 22 -5.75 13.39 -0.44
CA PRO A 22 -5.19 14.58 0.21
C PRO A 22 -5.79 14.76 1.61
N SER A 23 -4.98 15.28 2.54
CA SER A 23 -5.45 15.62 3.90
C SER A 23 -6.52 16.71 3.84
N ALA A 24 -7.56 16.60 4.67
CA ALA A 24 -8.60 17.63 4.82
C ALA A 24 -8.10 18.93 5.48
N ILE A 25 -6.89 18.94 6.04
CA ILE A 25 -6.25 20.13 6.62
C ILE A 25 -5.62 20.94 5.48
N PRO A 26 -5.93 22.23 5.31
CA PRO A 26 -5.29 23.06 4.30
C PRO A 26 -3.79 23.11 4.56
N MET A 27 -3.02 22.58 3.61
CA MET A 27 -1.57 22.57 3.66
C MET A 27 -1.07 24.00 3.52
N ARG A 28 -0.31 24.50 4.51
CA ARG A 28 0.48 25.72 4.33
C ARG A 28 1.51 25.41 3.25
N LEU A 29 1.51 26.15 2.14
CA LEU A 29 2.54 26.05 1.09
C LEU A 29 3.87 26.53 1.68
N SER A 30 4.59 25.64 2.36
CA SER A 30 6.03 25.79 2.58
C SER A 30 6.73 25.31 1.32
N PHE A 31 7.58 26.17 0.73
CA PHE A 31 8.40 25.84 -0.44
C PHE A 31 9.49 24.80 -0.16
N GLU A 32 9.70 24.43 1.11
CA GLU A 32 10.60 23.35 1.49
C GLU A 32 9.90 22.00 1.33
N ARG A 33 10.46 21.14 0.48
CA ARG A 33 10.10 19.71 0.45
C ARG A 33 10.54 19.11 1.79
N GLN A 34 9.63 18.99 2.75
CA GLN A 34 9.86 18.11 3.88
C GLN A 34 10.06 16.68 3.34
N ALA A 35 11.07 15.99 3.86
CA ALA A 35 11.23 14.57 3.59
C ALA A 35 9.96 13.86 4.11
N ILE A 36 9.26 13.19 3.19
CA ILE A 36 8.07 12.40 3.52
C ILE A 36 8.54 10.96 3.64
N ASP A 37 8.20 10.30 4.74
CA ASP A 37 8.44 8.87 4.88
C ASP A 37 7.58 8.10 3.87
N VAL A 38 8.19 7.14 3.18
CA VAL A 38 7.53 6.37 2.12
C VAL A 38 7.80 4.87 2.24
N VAL A 39 6.80 4.09 1.85
CA VAL A 39 6.90 2.65 1.60
C VAL A 39 7.00 2.44 0.10
N SER A 40 8.09 1.82 -0.38
CA SER A 40 8.21 1.45 -1.80
C SER A 40 7.08 0.50 -2.20
N SER A 41 6.58 0.64 -3.42
CA SER A 41 5.61 -0.29 -3.99
C SER A 41 6.23 -1.63 -4.40
N GLY A 42 7.56 -1.76 -4.31
CA GLY A 42 8.33 -2.88 -4.87
C GLY A 42 8.51 -2.82 -6.40
N ILE A 43 7.99 -1.77 -7.05
CA ILE A 43 8.02 -1.60 -8.50
C ILE A 43 8.58 -0.19 -8.80
N PRO A 44 9.85 -0.08 -9.25
CA PRO A 44 10.51 1.22 -9.43
C PRO A 44 9.75 2.21 -10.32
N GLN A 45 9.03 1.71 -11.33
CA GLN A 45 8.24 2.53 -12.23
C GLN A 45 7.04 3.18 -11.51
N ILE A 46 6.40 2.47 -10.59
CA ILE A 46 5.28 3.01 -9.80
C ILE A 46 5.82 4.03 -8.79
N ASP A 47 6.90 3.70 -8.09
CA ASP A 47 7.55 4.61 -7.14
C ASP A 47 7.96 5.94 -7.79
N ALA A 48 8.45 5.88 -9.04
CA ALA A 48 8.77 7.06 -9.84
C ALA A 48 7.51 7.87 -10.21
N ILE A 49 6.42 7.22 -10.61
CA ILE A 49 5.16 7.88 -10.99
C ILE A 49 4.48 8.54 -9.78
N LEU A 50 4.60 7.96 -8.59
CA LEU A 50 4.10 8.56 -7.35
C LEU A 50 4.84 9.86 -6.99
N GLY A 51 6.01 10.12 -7.57
CA GLY A 51 6.75 11.38 -7.46
C GLY A 51 7.44 11.62 -6.11
N VAL A 52 7.11 10.81 -5.10
CA VAL A 52 7.73 10.82 -3.76
C VAL A 52 8.57 9.56 -3.48
N GLY A 53 8.65 8.62 -4.43
CA GLY A 53 9.46 7.41 -4.31
C GLY A 53 8.76 6.23 -3.62
N GLY A 54 7.44 6.29 -3.45
CA GLY A 54 6.64 5.23 -2.85
C GLY A 54 5.28 5.72 -2.35
N PHE A 55 4.56 4.84 -1.66
CA PHE A 55 3.34 5.19 -0.93
C PHE A 55 3.70 6.04 0.30
N PRO A 56 3.13 7.24 0.47
CA PRO A 56 3.42 8.10 1.62
C PRO A 56 2.85 7.51 2.92
N CYS A 57 3.69 7.43 3.95
CA CYS A 57 3.30 7.07 5.30
C CYS A 57 2.37 8.14 5.91
N GLY A 58 1.47 7.73 6.80
CA GLY A 58 0.53 8.60 7.50
C GLY A 58 -0.58 9.13 6.62
N ARG A 59 -0.80 8.50 5.46
CA ARG A 59 -1.77 8.89 4.44
C ARG A 59 -2.52 7.67 3.93
N ILE A 60 -3.75 7.90 3.49
CA ILE A 60 -4.54 6.87 2.80
C ILE A 60 -4.18 6.92 1.32
N SER A 61 -3.74 5.77 0.80
CA SER A 61 -3.51 5.55 -0.63
C SER A 61 -4.57 4.58 -1.15
N GLU A 62 -5.23 4.94 -2.25
CA GLU A 62 -6.24 4.13 -2.89
C GLU A 62 -5.68 3.53 -4.18
N ILE A 63 -5.81 2.21 -4.35
CA ILE A 63 -5.47 1.48 -5.58
C ILE A 63 -6.79 0.93 -6.15
N PHE A 64 -7.23 1.45 -7.28
CA PHE A 64 -8.52 1.10 -7.90
C PHE A 64 -8.35 0.69 -9.36
N GLY A 65 -9.25 -0.16 -9.86
CA GLY A 65 -9.14 -0.67 -11.22
C GLY A 65 -9.95 -1.95 -11.44
N LYS A 66 -10.02 -2.39 -12.69
CA LYS A 66 -10.75 -3.59 -13.10
C LYS A 66 -10.30 -4.83 -12.32
N GLU A 67 -11.18 -5.82 -12.22
CA GLU A 67 -10.80 -7.14 -11.73
C GLU A 67 -9.59 -7.67 -12.53
N SER A 68 -8.70 -8.41 -11.84
CA SER A 68 -7.46 -8.94 -12.43
C SER A 68 -6.45 -7.91 -12.94
N SER A 69 -6.58 -6.62 -12.59
CA SER A 69 -5.59 -5.58 -12.95
C SER A 69 -4.32 -5.57 -12.07
N GLY A 70 -4.19 -6.52 -11.13
CA GLY A 70 -3.03 -6.62 -10.23
C GLY A 70 -3.09 -5.77 -8.95
N LYS A 71 -4.28 -5.31 -8.52
CA LYS A 71 -4.45 -4.50 -7.29
C LYS A 71 -3.91 -5.21 -6.05
N THR A 72 -4.40 -6.42 -5.80
CA THR A 72 -3.97 -7.28 -4.69
C THR A 72 -2.48 -7.59 -4.77
N THR A 73 -1.98 -7.87 -5.97
CA THR A 73 -0.55 -8.07 -6.22
C THR A 73 0.27 -6.85 -5.79
N LEU A 74 -0.14 -5.63 -6.18
CA LEU A 74 0.56 -4.40 -5.81
C LEU A 74 0.52 -4.15 -4.29
N ALA A 75 -0.63 -4.37 -3.65
CA ALA A 75 -0.78 -4.24 -2.20
C ALA A 75 0.15 -5.22 -1.45
N LEU A 76 0.22 -6.48 -1.91
CA LEU A 76 1.09 -7.50 -1.32
C LEU A 76 2.59 -7.23 -1.57
N GLN A 77 2.95 -6.66 -2.72
CA GLN A 77 4.32 -6.21 -2.98
C GLN A 77 4.72 -5.08 -2.03
N ALA A 78 3.86 -4.09 -1.83
CA ALA A 78 4.08 -3.02 -0.86
C ALA A 78 4.19 -3.57 0.58
N ALA A 79 3.30 -4.48 0.96
CA ALA A 79 3.35 -5.17 2.26
C ALA A 79 4.69 -5.91 2.45
N LYS A 80 5.17 -6.60 1.42
CA LYS A 80 6.48 -7.24 1.46
C LYS A 80 7.59 -6.22 1.75
N GLN A 81 7.61 -5.07 1.09
CA GLN A 81 8.60 -4.01 1.34
C GLN A 81 8.61 -3.53 2.79
N VAL A 82 7.43 -3.47 3.44
CA VAL A 82 7.30 -3.14 4.86
C VAL A 82 7.94 -4.23 5.73
N THR A 83 7.55 -5.48 5.50
CA THR A 83 8.06 -6.61 6.31
C THR A 83 9.56 -6.87 6.12
N ASP A 84 10.11 -6.64 4.92
CA ASP A 84 11.54 -6.75 4.64
C ASP A 84 12.35 -5.70 5.44
N LYS A 85 11.72 -4.55 5.76
CA LYS A 85 12.26 -3.52 6.66
C LYS A 85 11.90 -3.75 8.13
N LYS A 86 11.44 -4.96 8.49
CA LYS A 86 11.01 -5.35 9.84
C LYS A 86 9.80 -4.56 10.35
N GLY A 87 9.01 -3.96 9.47
CA GLY A 87 7.73 -3.34 9.80
C GLY A 87 6.60 -4.36 9.89
N LEU A 88 5.54 -4.01 10.62
CA LEU A 88 4.36 -4.86 10.80
C LEU A 88 3.29 -4.49 9.76
N VAL A 89 2.64 -5.48 9.18
CA VAL A 89 1.51 -5.31 8.26
C VAL A 89 0.25 -5.93 8.86
N PHE A 90 -0.83 -5.16 8.87
CA PHE A 90 -2.18 -5.66 9.14
C PHE A 90 -2.95 -5.66 7.82
N TYR A 91 -3.24 -6.85 7.31
CA TYR A 91 -3.85 -7.06 6.00
C TYR A 91 -5.28 -7.55 6.17
N ILE A 92 -6.24 -6.72 5.75
CA ILE A 92 -7.66 -7.04 5.80
C ILE A 92 -8.07 -7.61 4.44
N ASP A 93 -8.45 -8.88 4.42
CA ASP A 93 -8.98 -9.57 3.25
C ASP A 93 -10.50 -9.69 3.36
N GLY A 94 -11.21 -8.68 2.86
CA GLY A 94 -12.67 -8.66 2.81
C GLY A 94 -13.29 -9.56 1.73
N GLU A 95 -12.50 -10.02 0.75
CA GLU A 95 -12.99 -10.87 -0.34
C GLU A 95 -12.74 -12.36 -0.09
N HIS A 96 -12.00 -12.70 0.96
CA HIS A 96 -11.62 -14.08 1.33
C HIS A 96 -10.96 -14.80 0.15
N ALA A 97 -10.21 -14.04 -0.67
CA ALA A 97 -9.69 -14.45 -1.97
C ALA A 97 -8.16 -14.55 -1.99
N LEU A 98 -7.50 -14.38 -0.84
CA LEU A 98 -6.06 -14.41 -0.74
C LEU A 98 -5.48 -15.82 -0.97
N ASP A 99 -4.55 -15.92 -1.92
CA ASP A 99 -3.83 -17.16 -2.22
C ASP A 99 -2.58 -17.30 -1.33
N LEU A 100 -2.61 -18.28 -0.42
CA LEU A 100 -1.48 -18.59 0.47
C LEU A 100 -0.23 -19.05 -0.30
N GLY A 101 -0.39 -19.79 -1.40
CA GLY A 101 0.74 -20.21 -2.23
C GLY A 101 1.43 -19.03 -2.91
N TYR A 102 0.67 -17.99 -3.26
CA TYR A 102 1.25 -16.74 -3.74
C TYR A 102 2.05 -16.00 -2.66
N LEU A 103 1.57 -15.96 -1.40
CA LEU A 103 2.31 -15.36 -0.29
C LEU A 103 3.64 -16.07 -0.02
N GLU A 104 3.64 -17.39 -0.10
CA GLU A 104 4.86 -18.21 0.00
C GLU A 104 5.85 -17.90 -1.13
N ALA A 105 5.35 -17.84 -2.37
CA ALA A 105 6.16 -17.50 -3.54
C ALA A 105 6.78 -16.09 -3.43
N LEU A 106 6.05 -15.13 -2.83
CA LEU A 106 6.55 -13.79 -2.54
C LEU A 106 7.67 -13.78 -1.49
N LYS A 107 7.83 -14.85 -0.70
CA LYS A 107 8.74 -14.89 0.46
C LYS A 107 8.49 -13.70 1.38
N LEU A 108 7.22 -13.44 1.65
CA LEU A 108 6.80 -12.43 2.59
C LEU A 108 7.06 -12.94 4.01
N ASN A 109 7.54 -12.07 4.92
CA ASN A 109 7.76 -12.48 6.30
C ASN A 109 6.42 -12.60 7.03
N GLN A 110 5.93 -13.84 7.16
CA GLN A 110 4.63 -14.14 7.76
C GLN A 110 4.56 -13.79 9.26
N GLU A 111 5.68 -13.74 9.98
CA GLU A 111 5.69 -13.32 11.39
C GLU A 111 5.32 -11.85 11.57
N LEU A 112 5.51 -11.04 10.52
CA LEU A 112 5.24 -9.61 10.49
C LEU A 112 4.00 -9.25 9.64
N PHE A 113 3.21 -10.26 9.26
CA PHE A 113 2.03 -10.09 8.42
C PHE A 113 0.83 -10.74 9.08
N ILE A 114 -0.05 -9.90 9.60
CA ILE A 114 -1.26 -10.31 10.29
C ILE A 114 -2.41 -10.25 9.28
N LEU A 115 -2.94 -11.41 8.93
CA LEU A 115 -4.11 -11.55 8.07
C LEU A 115 -5.39 -11.50 8.91
N ASP A 116 -6.30 -10.60 8.55
CA ASP A 116 -7.65 -10.50 9.11
C ASP A 116 -8.69 -10.75 8.00
N GLN A 117 -9.64 -11.64 8.24
CA GLN A 117 -10.71 -12.00 7.30
C GLN A 117 -12.07 -11.71 7.95
N PRO A 118 -12.47 -10.43 8.00
CA PRO A 118 -13.68 -10.02 8.71
C PRO A 118 -14.94 -10.50 7.98
N SER A 119 -16.03 -10.64 8.73
CA SER A 119 -17.35 -10.99 8.22
C SER A 119 -18.19 -9.75 7.85
N SER A 120 -17.81 -8.56 8.33
CA SER A 120 -18.47 -7.29 7.98
C SER A 120 -17.48 -6.11 7.94
N LEU A 121 -17.94 -4.98 7.40
CA LEU A 121 -17.15 -3.75 7.35
C LEU A 121 -16.95 -3.14 8.74
N GLU A 122 -17.95 -3.25 9.61
CA GLU A 122 -17.88 -2.82 11.01
C GLU A 122 -16.83 -3.62 11.77
N GLU A 123 -16.80 -4.94 11.59
CA GLU A 123 -15.77 -5.80 12.18
C GLU A 123 -14.37 -5.43 11.65
N ALA A 124 -14.24 -5.22 10.34
CA ALA A 124 -12.97 -4.76 9.73
C ALA A 124 -12.48 -3.45 10.35
N TYR A 125 -13.39 -2.49 10.56
CA TYR A 125 -13.08 -1.21 11.17
C TYR A 125 -12.65 -1.36 12.64
N ASP A 126 -13.39 -2.14 13.42
CA ASP A 126 -13.10 -2.37 14.84
C ASP A 126 -11.74 -3.07 15.02
N ASN A 127 -11.45 -4.09 14.20
CA ASN A 127 -10.17 -4.79 14.20
C ASN A 127 -9.01 -3.86 13.83
N MET A 128 -9.17 -3.05 12.78
CA MET A 128 -8.19 -2.05 12.36
C MET A 128 -7.92 -1.02 13.48
N GLU A 129 -8.97 -0.47 14.09
CA GLU A 129 -8.85 0.54 15.15
C GLU A 129 -8.12 -0.04 16.37
N LYS A 130 -8.49 -1.26 16.77
CA LYS A 130 -7.82 -1.99 17.86
C LYS A 130 -6.35 -2.23 17.55
N PHE A 131 -6.03 -2.70 16.34
CA PHE A 131 -4.66 -2.93 15.90
C PHE A 131 -3.80 -1.67 15.98
N ILE A 132 -4.31 -0.53 15.47
CA ILE A 132 -3.62 0.76 15.54
C ILE A 132 -3.42 1.21 17.00
N LYS A 133 -4.42 1.04 17.86
CA LYS A 133 -4.33 1.42 19.28
C LYS A 133 -3.29 0.59 20.01
N GLU A 134 -3.24 -0.72 19.82
CA GLU A 134 -2.26 -1.59 20.50
C GLU A 134 -0.83 -1.36 19.99
N THR A 135 -0.64 -1.22 18.68
CA THR A 135 0.70 -0.98 18.11
C THR A 135 1.31 0.34 18.58
N ARG A 136 0.52 1.41 18.70
CA ARG A 136 0.97 2.70 19.27
C ARG A 136 1.41 2.62 20.73
N LYS A 137 0.88 1.67 21.52
CA LYS A 137 1.33 1.48 22.91
C LYS A 137 2.72 0.82 22.97
N LEU A 138 3.03 -0.02 22.00
CA LEU A 138 4.29 -0.77 21.94
C LEU A 138 5.46 0.10 21.46
N SER A 139 5.22 1.08 20.60
CA SER A 139 6.21 2.11 20.25
C SER A 139 5.52 3.36 19.70
N LYS A 140 5.93 4.53 20.20
CA LYS A 140 5.44 5.84 19.72
C LYS A 140 6.01 6.23 18.36
N ASP A 141 7.08 5.55 17.94
CA ASP A 141 7.84 5.86 16.73
C ASP A 141 7.49 4.93 15.56
N VAL A 142 6.47 4.06 15.70
CA VAL A 142 5.97 3.27 14.56
C VAL A 142 5.32 4.23 13.57
N PRO A 143 5.86 4.37 12.35
CA PRO A 143 5.21 5.18 11.32
C PRO A 143 3.87 4.52 10.98
N LEU A 144 2.79 5.30 11.07
CA LEU A 144 1.54 5.00 10.35
C LEU A 144 1.70 5.32 8.88
#